data_AF-A0AAD4F1D1-F1
#
_entry.id   AF-A0AAD4F1D1-F1
#
_cell.length_a   1.000
_cell.length_b   1.000
_cell.length_c   1.000
_cell.angle_alpha   90.00
_cell.angle_beta   90.00
_cell.angle_gamma   90.00
#
_symmetry.space_group_name_H-M   'P 1'
#
loop_
_entity.id
_entity.type
_entity.pdbx_description
1 polymer ?
#
loop_
_entity_poly.entity_id
_entity_poly.type
_entity_poly.pdbx_seq_one_letter_code
_entity_poly.pdbx_strand_id
1 'polypeptide(L)'
;MERTDQDFQDGLALDLFSPKNRTLVVRQNTKPLPGHFVTGTFGGPFIALSNYSYVIKMNESANDLIAKIEIPYDPAALALLGVQEGNTYVGRLADDKMSWVIDEATRNVHRSENNTRIIKMTSLDGEYMLLGRQAVDEANIFVQYGQGATRTVNITGGPGRQEAEFVDGLRFSVVAQASMAMNVDITHGIAPQSLPPGTASLNSFAWTVNTSNPNSMMNTTMRVPCKLSPPAIFLLLGLLMRRLLTAEAVNRLMLAALRPGGSSPTTMLAVARRPLHAPASTVYEMIDPANQEVLELTEDRIVVTNITKVDGQYVVLVTPPTNAPEL
;
A
#
# COMPACT_ATOMS: atom_id res chain seq x y z
N MET A 1 21.30 31.04 -9.07
CA MET A 1 20.96 29.64 -8.75
C MET A 1 21.78 28.81 -9.71
N GLU A 2 22.91 28.28 -9.26
CA GLU A 2 23.78 27.44 -10.07
C GLU A 2 23.40 25.98 -9.84
N ARG A 3 23.50 25.17 -10.89
CA ARG A 3 23.31 23.72 -10.83
C ARG A 3 24.50 23.13 -10.06
N THR A 4 24.23 22.26 -9.11
CA THR A 4 25.25 21.40 -8.48
C THR A 4 25.09 20.01 -9.03
N ASP A 5 26.14 19.50 -9.66
CA ASP A 5 26.25 18.14 -10.18
C ASP A 5 27.41 17.47 -9.43
N GLN A 6 27.10 16.46 -8.61
CA GLN A 6 28.06 15.83 -7.73
C GLN A 6 28.05 14.32 -7.92
N ASP A 7 29.12 13.80 -8.50
CA ASP A 7 29.39 12.38 -8.62
C ASP A 7 30.23 11.88 -7.43
N PHE A 8 29.93 10.68 -6.97
CA PHE A 8 30.67 9.97 -5.93
C PHE A 8 31.44 8.79 -6.53
N GLN A 9 32.47 8.32 -5.82
CA GLN A 9 33.36 7.26 -6.31
C GLN A 9 32.64 5.94 -6.63
N ASP A 10 31.56 5.63 -5.92
CA ASP A 10 30.75 4.43 -6.11
C ASP A 10 29.64 4.61 -7.15
N GLY A 11 29.65 5.74 -7.86
CA GLY A 11 28.72 6.05 -8.95
C GLY A 11 27.38 6.65 -8.52
N LEU A 12 27.14 6.87 -7.21
CA LEU A 12 26.05 7.74 -6.79
C LEU A 12 26.24 9.12 -7.46
N ALA A 13 25.16 9.66 -8.03
CA ALA A 13 25.15 11.03 -8.54
C ALA A 13 24.00 11.82 -7.92
N LEU A 14 24.29 13.07 -7.55
CA LEU A 14 23.32 14.04 -7.06
C LEU A 14 23.32 15.26 -7.97
N ASP A 15 22.15 15.61 -8.49
CA ASP A 15 21.97 16.82 -9.30
C ASP A 15 20.88 17.66 -8.66
N LEU A 16 21.21 18.90 -8.32
CA LEU A 16 20.28 19.80 -7.67
C LEU A 16 20.43 21.27 -8.05
N PHE A 17 19.32 21.97 -7.92
CA PHE A 17 19.25 23.42 -7.86
C PHE A 17 18.80 23.84 -6.47
N SER A 18 19.58 24.71 -5.83
CA SER A 18 19.28 25.26 -4.51
C SER A 18 19.18 26.79 -4.58
N PRO A 19 18.13 27.41 -4.02
CA PRO A 19 18.05 28.87 -3.91
C PRO A 19 19.02 29.46 -2.90
N LYS A 20 19.62 28.64 -2.02
CA LYS A 20 20.57 29.07 -0.98
C LYS A 20 21.86 28.26 -1.02
N ASN A 21 22.95 28.84 -0.53
CA ASN A 21 24.19 28.10 -0.29
C ASN A 21 23.99 27.14 0.89
N ARG A 22 24.09 25.85 0.61
CA ARG A 22 23.90 24.76 1.58
C ARG A 22 25.04 23.78 1.46
N THR A 23 25.29 23.05 2.52
CA THR A 23 26.22 21.93 2.50
C THR A 23 25.45 20.64 2.76
N LEU A 24 25.93 19.56 2.15
CA LEU A 24 25.41 18.23 2.38
C LEU A 24 26.56 17.27 2.68
N VAL A 25 26.25 16.23 3.43
CA VAL A 25 27.16 15.12 3.71
C VAL A 25 26.47 13.85 3.29
N VAL A 26 27.19 13.01 2.55
CA VAL A 26 26.76 11.66 2.20
C VAL A 26 27.60 10.66 2.99
N ARG A 27 26.94 9.67 3.60
CA ARG A 27 27.58 8.56 4.31
C ARG A 27 26.95 7.25 3.89
N GLN A 28 27.73 6.18 3.90
CA GLN A 28 27.20 4.84 3.74
C GLN A 28 26.80 4.26 5.10
N ASN A 29 25.59 3.72 5.20
CA ASN A 29 25.18 2.86 6.32
C ASN A 29 25.31 1.40 5.89
N THR A 30 26.23 0.67 6.52
CA THR A 30 26.55 -0.74 6.20
C THR A 30 25.66 -1.75 6.91
N LYS A 31 24.69 -1.28 7.70
CA LYS A 31 23.65 -2.11 8.33
C LYS A 31 22.26 -1.51 8.05
N PRO A 32 21.88 -1.40 6.77
CA PRO A 32 20.58 -0.85 6.39
C PRO A 32 19.44 -1.78 6.81
N LEU A 33 18.22 -1.25 6.86
CA LEU A 33 17.01 -2.08 6.94
C LEU A 33 17.01 -3.08 5.76
N PRO A 34 16.70 -4.37 5.97
CA PRO A 34 16.65 -5.34 4.88
C PRO A 34 15.72 -4.91 3.72
N GLY A 35 16.13 -5.19 2.48
CA GLY A 35 15.44 -4.72 1.28
C GLY A 35 14.07 -5.34 0.97
N HIS A 36 13.63 -6.33 1.76
CA HIS A 36 12.29 -6.93 1.61
C HIS A 36 11.20 -6.13 2.33
N PHE A 37 11.56 -5.19 3.20
CA PHE A 37 10.59 -4.32 3.89
C PHE A 37 10.29 -3.09 3.04
N VAL A 38 9.30 -3.22 2.16
CA VAL A 38 8.96 -2.20 1.16
C VAL A 38 7.48 -1.80 1.25
N THR A 39 7.21 -0.50 1.11
CA THR A 39 5.88 0.11 1.07
C THR A 39 5.77 1.12 -0.10
N GLY A 40 4.55 1.55 -0.43
CA GLY A 40 4.32 2.60 -1.45
C GLY A 40 4.29 2.11 -2.90
N THR A 41 4.46 0.81 -3.11
CA THR A 41 4.47 0.14 -4.42
C THR A 41 3.62 -1.13 -4.36
N PHE A 42 3.35 -1.72 -5.53
CA PHE A 42 2.49 -2.89 -5.67
C PHE A 42 3.27 -4.08 -6.23
N GLY A 43 3.18 -5.24 -5.59
CA GLY A 43 3.57 -6.52 -6.18
C GLY A 43 4.75 -7.23 -5.55
N GLY A 44 5.46 -8.01 -6.37
CA GLY A 44 6.34 -9.11 -5.96
C GLY A 44 7.45 -8.76 -4.95
N PRO A 45 8.15 -9.78 -4.42
CA PRO A 45 9.13 -9.59 -3.35
C PRO A 45 10.28 -8.68 -3.79
N PHE A 46 10.74 -7.86 -2.85
CA PHE A 46 11.88 -6.96 -3.05
C PHE A 46 13.14 -7.50 -2.38
N ILE A 47 14.28 -7.18 -2.98
CA ILE A 47 15.60 -7.45 -2.43
C ILE A 47 16.45 -6.18 -2.46
N ALA A 48 17.45 -6.11 -1.57
CA ALA A 48 18.48 -5.09 -1.64
C ALA A 48 19.45 -5.44 -2.78
N LEU A 49 19.80 -4.43 -3.59
CA LEU A 49 20.79 -4.56 -4.66
C LEU A 49 22.16 -4.01 -4.26
N SER A 50 22.24 -3.40 -3.08
CA SER A 50 23.46 -2.93 -2.43
C SER A 50 23.54 -3.49 -1.01
N ASN A 51 24.75 -3.63 -0.48
CA ASN A 51 25.02 -4.03 0.91
C ASN A 51 25.05 -2.84 1.89
N TYR A 52 24.79 -1.63 1.39
CA TYR A 52 24.69 -0.40 2.16
C TYR A 52 23.57 0.49 1.60
N SER A 53 23.19 1.49 2.38
CA SER A 53 22.33 2.60 1.97
C SER A 53 23.10 3.93 2.07
N TYR A 54 22.61 4.95 1.37
CA TYR A 54 23.14 6.31 1.37
C TYR A 54 22.37 7.18 2.36
N VAL A 55 23.03 7.64 3.42
CA VAL A 55 22.50 8.64 4.34
C VAL A 55 22.95 10.01 3.85
N ILE A 56 22.01 10.80 3.36
CA ILE A 56 22.24 12.17 2.90
C ILE A 56 21.71 13.11 3.99
N LYS A 57 22.58 13.99 4.46
CA LYS A 57 22.23 15.01 5.46
C LYS A 57 22.69 16.39 5.04
N MET A 58 21.74 17.30 4.90
CA MET A 58 21.95 18.72 4.70
C MET A 58 22.19 19.45 6.03
N ASN A 59 22.89 20.58 5.97
CA ASN A 59 23.14 21.43 7.13
C ASN A 59 21.88 22.12 7.67
N GLU A 60 20.83 22.25 6.86
CA GLU A 60 19.50 22.70 7.24
C GLU A 60 18.42 21.87 6.54
N SER A 61 17.21 21.82 7.11
CA SER A 61 16.07 21.21 6.44
C SER A 61 15.71 22.02 5.18
N ALA A 62 15.80 21.38 4.01
CA ALA A 62 15.48 21.99 2.73
C ALA A 62 14.32 21.25 2.05
N ASN A 63 13.26 21.99 1.72
CA ASN A 63 12.09 21.50 0.99
C ASN A 63 11.81 22.35 -0.27
N ASP A 64 12.79 23.16 -0.67
CA ASP A 64 12.75 24.13 -1.76
C ASP A 64 13.76 23.80 -2.87
N LEU A 65 14.22 22.55 -2.92
CA LEU A 65 15.16 22.09 -3.94
C LEU A 65 14.42 21.69 -5.22
N ILE A 66 15.16 21.67 -6.32
CA ILE A 66 14.84 20.81 -7.46
C ILE A 66 15.98 19.83 -7.54
N ALA A 67 15.75 18.58 -7.19
CA ALA A 67 16.80 17.58 -7.09
C ALA A 67 16.43 16.24 -7.75
N LYS A 68 17.46 15.48 -8.08
CA LYS A 68 17.39 14.06 -8.37
C LYS A 68 18.55 13.33 -7.69
N ILE A 69 18.29 12.07 -7.36
CA ILE A 69 19.31 11.09 -6.95
C ILE A 69 19.42 10.03 -8.04
N GLU A 70 20.63 9.61 -8.38
CA GLU A 70 20.89 8.51 -9.30
C GLU A 70 21.78 7.47 -8.62
N ILE A 71 21.33 6.22 -8.61
CA ILE A 71 22.10 5.11 -8.04
C ILE A 71 22.36 4.08 -9.15
N PRO A 72 23.62 3.68 -9.37
CA PRO A 72 23.97 2.73 -10.41
C PRO A 72 23.62 1.30 -10.01
N TYR A 73 23.30 0.48 -11.00
CA TYR A 73 23.16 -0.98 -10.87
C TYR A 73 24.13 -1.70 -11.81
N ASP A 74 24.45 -2.94 -11.46
CA ASP A 74 25.19 -3.85 -12.34
C ASP A 74 24.21 -4.83 -13.01
N PRO A 75 23.99 -4.76 -14.34
CA PRO A 75 23.10 -5.66 -15.06
C PRO A 75 23.43 -7.15 -14.85
N ALA A 76 24.71 -7.51 -14.70
CA ALA A 76 25.10 -8.90 -14.47
C ALA A 76 24.68 -9.37 -13.07
N ALA A 77 24.86 -8.52 -12.06
CA ALA A 77 24.38 -8.79 -10.70
C ALA A 77 22.85 -8.87 -10.64
N LEU A 78 22.12 -8.00 -11.36
CA LEU A 78 20.66 -8.08 -11.46
C LEU A 78 20.20 -9.42 -12.03
N ALA A 79 20.81 -9.86 -13.13
CA ALA A 79 20.49 -11.12 -13.79
C ALA A 79 20.72 -12.33 -12.86
N LEU A 80 21.80 -12.33 -12.09
CA LEU A 80 22.09 -13.36 -11.07
C LEU A 80 21.03 -13.41 -9.96
N LEU A 81 20.41 -12.27 -9.64
CA LEU A 81 19.38 -12.14 -8.61
C LEU A 81 17.95 -12.32 -9.15
N GLY A 82 17.79 -12.54 -10.46
CA GLY A 82 16.49 -12.67 -11.11
C GLY A 82 15.71 -11.35 -11.16
N VAL A 83 16.40 -10.21 -11.19
CA VAL A 83 15.81 -8.88 -11.27
C VAL A 83 16.02 -8.33 -12.69
N GLN A 84 14.97 -7.79 -13.28
CA GLN A 84 15.08 -7.06 -14.54
C GLN A 84 15.49 -5.60 -14.29
N GLU A 85 16.22 -5.00 -15.23
CA GLU A 85 16.62 -3.59 -15.15
C GLU A 85 15.41 -2.66 -14.96
N GLY A 86 14.28 -2.93 -15.61
CA GLY A 86 13.04 -2.17 -15.44
C GLY A 86 12.40 -2.29 -14.05
N ASN A 87 12.86 -3.25 -13.24
CA ASN A 87 12.38 -3.58 -11.90
C ASN A 87 13.35 -3.12 -10.80
N THR A 88 14.21 -2.15 -11.10
CA THR A 88 15.00 -1.44 -10.09
C THR A 88 14.26 -0.21 -9.56
N TYR A 89 14.51 0.10 -8.30
CA TYR A 89 13.89 1.19 -7.57
C TYR A 89 14.90 1.83 -6.61
N VAL A 90 14.77 3.12 -6.37
CA VAL A 90 15.43 3.77 -5.23
C VAL A 90 14.39 3.92 -4.13
N GLY A 91 14.56 3.18 -3.03
CA GLY A 91 13.71 3.31 -1.86
C GLY A 91 14.25 4.36 -0.90
N ARG A 92 13.38 5.17 -0.32
CA ARG A 92 13.70 6.08 0.79
C ARG A 92 13.27 5.44 2.10
N LEU A 93 14.13 5.38 3.10
CA LEU A 93 13.76 4.87 4.42
C LEU A 93 12.63 5.74 4.99
N ALA A 94 11.54 5.11 5.40
CA ALA A 94 10.42 5.77 6.06
C ALA A 94 10.87 6.45 7.36
N ASP A 95 10.16 7.48 7.79
CA ASP A 95 10.46 8.20 9.03
C ASP A 95 10.38 7.30 10.27
N ASP A 96 9.51 6.29 10.25
CA ASP A 96 9.39 5.25 11.28
C ASP A 96 10.52 4.20 11.23
N LYS A 97 11.35 4.23 10.17
CA LYS A 97 12.44 3.30 9.86
C LYS A 97 12.00 1.84 9.68
N MET A 98 10.72 1.62 9.41
CA MET A 98 10.14 0.29 9.29
C MET A 98 10.10 -0.20 7.84
N SER A 99 10.28 0.66 6.84
CA SER A 99 10.25 0.24 5.43
C SER A 99 11.02 1.18 4.54
N TRP A 100 11.41 0.67 3.37
CA TRP A 100 11.78 1.47 2.22
C TRP A 100 10.53 1.86 1.45
N VAL A 101 10.24 3.14 1.43
CA VAL A 101 9.14 3.73 0.66
C VAL A 101 9.61 3.90 -0.77
N ILE A 102 8.87 3.31 -1.70
CA ILE A 102 9.03 3.51 -3.13
C ILE A 102 7.91 4.43 -3.61
N ASP A 103 8.28 5.42 -4.42
CA ASP A 103 7.33 6.24 -5.17
C ASP A 103 7.53 5.99 -6.67
N GLU A 104 6.58 5.28 -7.26
CA GLU A 104 6.63 4.96 -8.69
C GLU A 104 6.39 6.17 -9.59
N ALA A 105 5.72 7.23 -9.11
CA ALA A 105 5.41 8.42 -9.89
C ALA A 105 6.65 9.30 -10.15
N THR A 106 7.67 9.17 -9.29
CA THR A 106 8.95 9.87 -9.39
C THR A 106 10.10 8.94 -9.78
N ARG A 107 9.83 7.65 -10.02
CA ARG A 107 10.81 6.68 -10.50
C ARG A 107 11.20 6.94 -11.96
N ASN A 108 12.50 6.89 -12.24
CA ASN A 108 13.02 6.83 -13.60
C ASN A 108 14.17 5.82 -13.72
N VAL A 109 14.06 4.88 -14.65
CA VAL A 109 15.12 3.89 -14.94
C VAL A 109 15.80 4.29 -16.25
N HIS A 110 17.11 4.44 -16.22
CA HIS A 110 17.91 4.83 -17.39
C HIS A 110 18.82 3.68 -17.82
N ARG A 111 18.31 2.80 -18.70
CA ARG A 111 18.95 1.53 -19.09
C ARG A 111 20.29 1.71 -19.81
N SER A 112 20.46 2.78 -20.58
CA SER A 112 21.73 3.07 -21.28
C SER A 112 22.87 3.47 -20.36
N GLU A 113 22.57 3.94 -19.15
CA GLU A 113 23.56 4.38 -18.15
C GLU A 113 23.57 3.47 -16.92
N ASN A 114 22.77 2.40 -16.93
CA ASN A 114 22.59 1.48 -15.81
C ASN A 114 22.23 2.17 -14.48
N ASN A 115 21.36 3.18 -14.53
CA ASN A 115 21.01 4.00 -13.36
C ASN A 115 19.52 3.94 -13.02
N THR A 116 19.22 4.01 -11.72
CA THR A 116 17.85 4.20 -11.20
C THR A 116 17.76 5.51 -10.44
N ARG A 117 16.66 6.24 -10.65
CA ARG A 117 16.52 7.62 -10.17
C ARG A 117 15.23 7.86 -9.43
N ILE A 118 15.29 8.80 -8.48
CA ILE A 118 14.13 9.58 -8.04
C ILE A 118 14.28 10.97 -8.65
N ILE A 119 13.27 11.41 -9.40
CA ILE A 119 13.21 12.76 -9.99
C ILE A 119 12.21 13.64 -9.23
N LYS A 120 12.19 14.95 -9.52
CA LYS A 120 11.24 15.91 -8.93
C LYS A 120 11.32 15.98 -7.40
N MET A 121 12.50 15.71 -6.83
CA MET A 121 12.69 15.80 -5.39
C MET A 121 12.76 17.26 -4.96
N THR A 122 12.09 17.60 -3.87
CA THR A 122 12.16 18.93 -3.25
C THR A 122 13.04 18.97 -2.00
N SER A 123 13.48 17.81 -1.55
CA SER A 123 14.40 17.60 -0.43
C SER A 123 15.32 16.42 -0.74
N LEU A 124 16.55 16.44 -0.23
CA LEU A 124 17.50 15.33 -0.33
C LEU A 124 17.71 14.63 1.02
N ASP A 125 17.28 15.20 2.14
CA ASP A 125 17.47 14.63 3.46
C ASP A 125 16.80 13.26 3.57
N GLY A 126 17.59 12.24 3.95
CA GLY A 126 17.07 10.89 4.12
C GLY A 126 18.11 9.80 3.97
N GLU A 127 17.64 8.56 4.05
CA GLU A 127 18.43 7.36 3.77
C GLU A 127 17.84 6.67 2.53
N TYR A 128 18.68 6.31 1.56
CA TYR A 128 18.27 5.77 0.27
C TYR A 128 18.97 4.46 -0.04
N MET A 129 18.27 3.51 -0.64
CA MET A 129 18.84 2.23 -1.03
C MET A 129 18.34 1.79 -2.40
N LEU A 130 19.21 1.12 -3.15
CA LEU A 130 18.82 0.49 -4.40
C LEU A 130 18.14 -0.84 -4.11
N LEU A 131 16.93 -1.00 -4.67
CA LEU A 131 16.05 -2.14 -4.48
C LEU A 131 15.69 -2.76 -5.83
N GLY A 132 15.52 -4.08 -5.83
CA GLY A 132 15.11 -4.84 -7.00
C GLY A 132 13.85 -5.63 -6.70
N ARG A 133 12.84 -5.52 -7.55
CA ARG A 133 11.67 -6.42 -7.49
C ARG A 133 12.02 -7.71 -8.21
N GLN A 134 11.92 -8.85 -7.51
CA GLN A 134 12.11 -10.17 -8.09
C GLN A 134 10.84 -10.62 -8.81
N ALA A 135 10.65 -10.07 -10.01
CA ALA A 135 9.54 -10.45 -10.88
C ALA A 135 9.92 -10.37 -12.35
N VAL A 136 9.25 -11.22 -13.14
CA VAL A 136 9.41 -11.29 -14.60
C VAL A 136 8.65 -10.15 -15.30
N ASP A 137 7.58 -9.63 -14.69
CA ASP A 137 6.83 -8.50 -15.23
C ASP A 137 7.43 -7.17 -14.75
N GLU A 138 7.62 -6.22 -15.68
CA GLU A 138 8.07 -4.84 -15.39
C GLU A 138 6.93 -3.94 -14.86
N ALA A 139 5.72 -4.48 -14.73
CA ALA A 139 4.50 -3.77 -14.32
C ALA A 139 4.07 -4.13 -12.88
N ASN A 140 3.01 -3.48 -12.40
CA ASN A 140 2.40 -3.80 -11.11
C ASN A 140 1.79 -5.19 -11.12
N ILE A 141 2.24 -6.03 -10.19
CA ILE A 141 1.80 -7.42 -10.06
C ILE A 141 0.87 -7.48 -8.87
N PHE A 142 -0.43 -7.47 -9.12
CA PHE A 142 -1.41 -7.68 -8.05
C PHE A 142 -1.48 -9.16 -7.69
N VAL A 143 -1.60 -9.44 -6.40
CA VAL A 143 -1.77 -10.80 -5.90
C VAL A 143 -3.16 -11.28 -6.31
N GLN A 144 -3.23 -12.44 -6.95
CA GLN A 144 -4.51 -13.04 -7.32
C GLN A 144 -5.13 -13.72 -6.11
N TYR A 145 -6.47 -13.80 -6.07
CA TYR A 145 -7.17 -14.61 -5.08
C TYR A 145 -7.01 -16.10 -5.36
N GLY A 146 -6.81 -16.91 -4.33
CA GLY A 146 -6.67 -18.36 -4.47
C GLY A 146 -5.48 -18.96 -3.73
N GLN A 147 -5.18 -20.20 -4.12
CA GLN A 147 -3.98 -20.94 -3.72
C GLN A 147 -2.98 -21.04 -4.88
N GLY A 148 -1.68 -21.08 -4.56
CA GLY A 148 -0.57 -21.25 -5.50
C GLY A 148 0.44 -20.10 -5.49
N ALA A 149 1.60 -20.28 -6.12
CA ALA A 149 2.73 -19.37 -5.97
C ALA A 149 2.44 -17.90 -6.33
N THR A 150 1.58 -17.65 -7.33
CA THR A 150 1.18 -16.30 -7.76
C THR A 150 0.01 -15.71 -6.96
N ARG A 151 -0.50 -16.48 -6.00
CA ARG A 151 -1.67 -16.17 -5.15
C ARG A 151 -1.30 -16.11 -3.67
N THR A 152 -0.03 -16.38 -3.37
CA THR A 152 0.52 -16.44 -2.04
C THR A 152 1.47 -15.29 -1.80
N VAL A 153 1.21 -14.55 -0.73
CA VAL A 153 2.10 -13.52 -0.21
C VAL A 153 3.04 -14.15 0.79
N ASN A 154 4.34 -14.08 0.52
CA ASN A 154 5.34 -14.43 1.52
C ASN A 154 5.60 -13.21 2.40
N ILE A 155 5.22 -13.31 3.66
CA ILE A 155 5.45 -12.28 4.68
C ILE A 155 6.74 -12.65 5.42
N THR A 156 7.72 -11.76 5.38
CA THR A 156 8.96 -11.94 6.15
C THR A 156 8.76 -11.43 7.57
N GLY A 157 9.14 -12.22 8.57
CA GLY A 157 9.16 -11.78 9.97
C GLY A 157 10.32 -10.82 10.24
N GLY A 158 10.13 -9.88 11.15
CA GLY A 158 11.20 -9.00 11.59
C GLY A 158 10.72 -7.59 11.94
N PRO A 159 11.65 -6.62 12.05
CA PRO A 159 11.33 -5.29 12.52
C PRO A 159 10.64 -4.44 11.47
N GLY A 160 10.54 -4.86 10.22
CA GLY A 160 10.02 -4.00 9.15
C GLY A 160 8.61 -4.32 8.70
N ARG A 161 8.10 -3.43 7.85
CA ARG A 161 6.76 -3.40 7.28
C ARG A 161 6.81 -3.82 5.82
N GLN A 162 5.86 -4.65 5.43
CA GLN A 162 5.64 -5.09 4.05
C GLN A 162 4.20 -4.75 3.65
N GLU A 163 4.00 -4.44 2.37
CA GLU A 163 2.66 -4.30 1.79
C GLU A 163 2.38 -5.41 0.77
N ALA A 164 1.13 -5.85 0.74
CA ALA A 164 0.62 -6.73 -0.30
C ALA A 164 -0.76 -6.25 -0.74
N GLU A 165 -0.98 -6.20 -2.05
CA GLU A 165 -2.26 -5.78 -2.63
C GLU A 165 -2.80 -6.82 -3.60
N PHE A 166 -4.07 -7.14 -3.40
CA PHE A 166 -4.82 -8.06 -4.22
C PHE A 166 -5.50 -7.32 -5.38
N VAL A 167 -5.88 -8.08 -6.40
CA VAL A 167 -6.43 -7.56 -7.68
C VAL A 167 -7.62 -6.61 -7.59
N ASP A 168 -8.40 -6.65 -6.52
CA ASP A 168 -9.55 -5.76 -6.32
C ASP A 168 -9.21 -4.50 -5.51
N GLY A 169 -7.97 -4.36 -5.05
CA GLY A 169 -7.49 -3.27 -4.20
C GLY A 169 -7.45 -3.57 -2.71
N LEU A 170 -7.83 -4.77 -2.26
CA LEU A 170 -7.61 -5.20 -0.87
C LEU A 170 -6.12 -5.18 -0.57
N ARG A 171 -5.71 -4.39 0.41
CA ARG A 171 -4.30 -4.22 0.77
C ARG A 171 -4.07 -4.52 2.24
N PHE A 172 -2.97 -5.20 2.52
CA PHE A 172 -2.43 -5.39 3.86
C PHE A 172 -1.11 -4.66 3.99
N SER A 173 -0.92 -3.97 5.11
CA SER A 173 0.37 -3.43 5.56
C SER A 173 0.73 -4.12 6.86
N VAL A 174 1.74 -4.98 6.84
CA VAL A 174 2.00 -5.98 7.87
C VAL A 174 3.40 -5.78 8.46
N VAL A 175 3.47 -5.77 9.79
CA VAL A 175 4.70 -6.04 10.55
C VAL A 175 4.48 -7.35 11.31
N ALA A 176 5.22 -8.40 10.95
CA ALA A 176 5.04 -9.75 11.50
C ALA A 176 6.22 -10.16 12.39
N GLN A 177 5.96 -10.87 13.48
CA GLN A 177 7.02 -11.39 14.36
C GLN A 177 7.74 -12.62 13.77
N ALA A 178 7.06 -13.41 12.94
CA ALA A 178 7.60 -14.60 12.30
C ALA A 178 7.23 -14.62 10.81
N SER A 179 8.06 -15.25 9.99
CA SER A 179 7.77 -15.43 8.56
C SER A 179 6.60 -16.39 8.36
N MET A 180 5.73 -16.08 7.39
CA MET A 180 4.55 -16.88 7.05
C MET A 180 4.14 -16.66 5.60
N ALA A 181 3.36 -17.59 5.06
CA ALA A 181 2.61 -17.39 3.83
C ALA A 181 1.20 -16.89 4.16
N MET A 182 0.66 -15.98 3.36
CA MET A 182 -0.71 -15.48 3.45
C MET A 182 -1.41 -15.62 2.10
N ASN A 183 -2.60 -16.23 2.11
CA ASN A 183 -3.49 -16.35 0.97
C ASN A 183 -4.81 -15.67 1.28
N VAL A 184 -5.46 -15.14 0.25
CA VAL A 184 -6.84 -14.66 0.34
C VAL A 184 -7.67 -15.36 -0.71
N ASP A 185 -8.81 -15.89 -0.29
CA ASP A 185 -9.82 -16.52 -1.12
C ASP A 185 -11.10 -15.67 -1.11
N ILE A 186 -11.93 -15.79 -2.15
CA ILE A 186 -13.25 -15.15 -2.23
C ILE A 186 -14.33 -16.22 -1.99
N THR A 187 -15.04 -16.09 -0.88
CA THR A 187 -16.20 -16.95 -0.57
C THR A 187 -17.48 -16.25 -1.04
N HIS A 188 -18.23 -16.89 -1.92
CA HIS A 188 -19.46 -16.34 -2.48
C HIS A 188 -20.67 -16.64 -1.58
N GLY A 189 -21.58 -15.67 -1.50
CA GLY A 189 -22.80 -15.76 -0.72
C GLY A 189 -22.56 -15.39 0.74
N ILE A 190 -23.32 -14.41 1.22
CA ILE A 190 -23.39 -14.05 2.63
C ILE A 190 -24.81 -14.29 3.09
N ALA A 191 -24.97 -15.20 4.04
CA ALA A 191 -26.28 -15.56 4.54
C ALA A 191 -26.81 -14.41 5.41
N PRO A 192 -28.03 -13.88 5.17
CA PRO A 192 -28.55 -12.74 5.94
C PRO A 192 -28.56 -12.96 7.45
N GLN A 193 -28.81 -14.19 7.90
CA GLN A 193 -28.78 -14.59 9.31
C GLN A 193 -27.38 -14.57 9.94
N SER A 194 -26.32 -14.52 9.14
CA SER A 194 -24.94 -14.39 9.61
C SER A 194 -24.52 -12.92 9.80
N LEU A 195 -25.38 -11.97 9.46
CA LEU A 195 -25.09 -10.55 9.61
C LEU A 195 -25.57 -10.04 10.99
N PRO A 196 -24.87 -9.08 11.59
CA PRO A 196 -25.39 -8.33 12.73
C PRO A 196 -26.80 -7.77 12.47
N PRO A 197 -27.69 -7.76 13.47
CA PRO A 197 -29.04 -7.19 13.31
C PRO A 197 -29.01 -5.75 12.78
N GLY A 198 -29.90 -5.44 11.84
CA GLY A 198 -30.01 -4.11 11.24
C GLY A 198 -28.93 -3.76 10.21
N THR A 199 -28.05 -4.71 9.87
CA THR A 199 -27.02 -4.51 8.85
C THR A 199 -27.31 -5.29 7.56
N ALA A 200 -26.71 -4.84 6.46
CA ALA A 200 -26.69 -5.57 5.20
C ALA A 200 -25.24 -5.68 4.72
N SER A 201 -24.88 -6.72 3.98
CA SER A 201 -23.56 -6.73 3.35
C SER A 201 -23.54 -5.84 2.11
N LEU A 202 -22.46 -5.10 1.93
CA LEU A 202 -22.22 -4.27 0.75
C LEU A 202 -21.99 -5.12 -0.50
N ASN A 203 -21.31 -6.26 -0.32
CA ASN A 203 -20.89 -7.15 -1.39
C ASN A 203 -21.61 -8.50 -1.24
N SER A 204 -21.65 -9.30 -2.31
CA SER A 204 -22.19 -10.65 -2.28
C SER A 204 -21.17 -11.72 -1.84
N PHE A 205 -19.99 -11.31 -1.39
CA PHE A 205 -18.87 -12.18 -1.09
C PHE A 205 -18.08 -11.72 0.15
N ALA A 206 -17.32 -12.64 0.74
CA ALA A 206 -16.40 -12.38 1.84
C ALA A 206 -14.95 -12.71 1.43
N TRP A 207 -14.00 -11.89 1.87
CA TRP A 207 -12.58 -12.23 1.77
C TRP A 207 -12.24 -13.22 2.88
N THR A 208 -11.66 -14.36 2.52
CA THR A 208 -11.22 -15.40 3.45
C THR A 208 -9.71 -15.38 3.49
N VAL A 209 -9.16 -14.82 4.57
CA VAL A 209 -7.71 -14.69 4.76
C VAL A 209 -7.23 -15.88 5.57
N ASN A 210 -6.16 -16.51 5.10
CA ASN A 210 -5.53 -17.65 5.77
C ASN A 210 -4.01 -17.49 5.75
N THR A 211 -3.38 -17.75 6.89
CA THR A 211 -1.92 -17.73 7.05
C THR A 211 -1.37 -19.10 7.43
N SER A 212 -0.14 -19.39 7.03
CA SER A 212 0.55 -20.62 7.42
C SER A 212 0.95 -20.67 8.90
N ASN A 213 0.79 -19.55 9.63
CA ASN A 213 1.09 -19.45 11.06
C ASN A 213 0.03 -18.57 11.77
N PRO A 214 -1.17 -19.11 12.04
CA PRO A 214 -2.30 -18.35 12.58
C PRO A 214 -2.09 -17.84 14.01
N ASN A 215 -1.04 -18.33 14.70
CA ASN A 215 -0.68 -17.92 16.05
C ASN A 215 0.37 -16.80 16.07
N SER A 216 0.98 -16.48 14.93
CA SER A 216 1.94 -15.39 14.87
C SER A 216 1.23 -14.05 15.11
N MET A 217 1.75 -13.30 16.08
CA MET A 217 1.30 -11.93 16.30
C MET A 217 1.83 -11.03 15.18
N MET A 218 1.00 -10.08 14.76
CA MET A 218 1.35 -9.06 13.78
C MET A 218 0.76 -7.71 14.18
N ASN A 219 1.31 -6.64 13.61
CA ASN A 219 0.67 -5.33 13.58
C ASN A 219 0.28 -5.05 12.15
N THR A 220 -1.01 -5.18 11.86
CA THR A 220 -1.53 -5.09 10.50
C THR A 220 -2.55 -3.96 10.36
N THR A 221 -2.39 -3.20 9.30
CA THR A 221 -3.42 -2.32 8.75
C THR A 221 -3.97 -2.96 7.48
N MET A 222 -5.29 -3.15 7.41
CA MET A 222 -5.99 -3.63 6.23
C MET A 222 -6.74 -2.45 5.58
N ARG A 223 -6.57 -2.26 4.27
CA ARG A 223 -7.31 -1.27 3.48
C ARG A 223 -8.26 -2.03 2.57
N VAL A 224 -9.55 -1.91 2.84
CA VAL A 224 -10.61 -2.62 2.13
C VAL A 224 -11.20 -1.71 1.06
N PRO A 225 -11.25 -2.14 -0.21
CA PRO A 225 -11.83 -1.33 -1.28
C PRO A 225 -13.34 -1.20 -1.08
N CYS A 226 -13.85 0.04 -1.15
CA CYS A 226 -15.28 0.30 -1.18
C CYS A 226 -15.58 1.31 -2.28
N LYS A 227 -15.97 0.86 -3.49
CA LYS A 227 -16.25 1.79 -4.60
C LYS A 227 -17.49 2.64 -4.29
N LEU A 228 -17.31 3.93 -4.01
CA LEU A 228 -18.38 4.89 -3.78
C LEU A 228 -18.55 5.78 -5.02
N SER A 229 -19.67 5.70 -5.74
CA SER A 229 -19.87 6.52 -6.95
C SER A 229 -19.76 8.02 -6.65
N PRO A 230 -19.01 8.87 -7.38
CA PRO A 230 -18.93 10.30 -7.06
C PRO A 230 -20.32 10.98 -7.05
N PRO A 231 -20.53 12.04 -6.25
CA PRO A 231 -21.79 12.78 -6.26
C PRO A 231 -22.02 13.42 -7.65
N ALA A 232 -23.27 13.37 -8.13
CA ALA A 232 -23.66 13.81 -9.47
C ALA A 232 -23.34 15.28 -9.80
N ILE A 233 -23.02 16.12 -8.81
CA ILE A 233 -22.58 17.51 -9.01
C ILE A 233 -21.23 17.59 -9.77
N PHE A 234 -20.40 16.55 -9.73
CA PHE A 234 -19.16 16.49 -10.51
C PHE A 234 -19.36 16.11 -12.00
N LEU A 235 -20.57 15.67 -12.39
CA LEU A 235 -20.86 15.30 -13.80
C LEU A 235 -21.13 16.52 -14.70
N LEU A 236 -21.40 17.71 -14.14
CA LEU A 236 -21.71 18.90 -14.94
C LEU A 236 -20.48 19.68 -15.44
N LEU A 237 -19.28 19.44 -14.88
CA LEU A 237 -18.02 20.05 -15.36
C LEU A 237 -17.09 19.08 -16.12
N GLY A 238 -17.43 17.78 -16.18
CA GLY A 238 -16.58 16.72 -16.74
C GLY A 238 -17.13 16.03 -17.98
N LEU A 239 -17.99 16.70 -18.75
CA LEU A 239 -18.66 16.16 -19.94
C LEU A 239 -17.70 16.10 -21.15
N LEU A 240 -16.52 15.47 -21.00
CA LEU A 240 -15.70 15.08 -22.15
C LEU A 240 -14.68 13.96 -21.93
N MET A 241 -14.63 13.28 -20.78
CA MET A 241 -13.76 12.10 -20.66
C MET A 241 -14.41 10.88 -19.99
N ARG A 242 -14.27 9.77 -20.72
CA ARG A 242 -14.36 8.36 -20.31
C ARG A 242 -15.75 7.77 -20.09
N ARG A 243 -16.33 7.34 -21.21
CA ARG A 243 -16.96 6.02 -21.30
C ARG A 243 -15.93 4.95 -20.91
N LEU A 244 -15.97 4.48 -19.66
CA LEU A 244 -15.73 3.09 -19.25
C LEU A 244 -15.97 3.01 -17.73
N LEU A 245 -17.21 2.73 -17.32
CA LEU A 245 -17.53 2.34 -15.95
C LEU A 245 -18.37 1.07 -16.04
N THR A 246 -17.69 -0.08 -15.92
CA THR A 246 -18.31 -1.36 -15.61
C THR A 246 -17.69 -1.90 -14.33
N ALA A 247 -18.53 -2.54 -13.51
CA ALA A 247 -18.33 -3.09 -12.16
C ALA A 247 -18.84 -2.19 -11.01
N GLU A 248 -20.10 -2.47 -10.62
CA GLU A 248 -20.65 -2.42 -9.24
C GLU A 248 -20.06 -1.34 -8.32
N ALA A 249 -20.26 -0.07 -8.66
CA ALA A 249 -20.06 1.03 -7.72
C ALA A 249 -21.32 1.16 -6.85
N VAL A 250 -21.16 1.26 -5.54
CA VAL A 250 -22.26 1.55 -4.62
C VAL A 250 -22.67 2.99 -4.86
N ASN A 251 -23.93 3.18 -5.27
CA ASN A 251 -24.44 4.49 -5.63
C ASN A 251 -24.49 5.36 -4.37
N ARG A 252 -23.63 6.39 -4.28
CA ARG A 252 -23.62 7.37 -3.17
C ARG A 252 -25.00 8.02 -2.98
N LEU A 253 -25.78 8.17 -4.06
CA LEU A 253 -27.15 8.68 -3.97
C LEU A 253 -28.11 7.64 -3.39
N MET A 254 -27.90 6.33 -3.58
CA MET A 254 -28.67 5.32 -2.84
C MET A 254 -28.31 5.32 -1.36
N LEU A 255 -27.02 5.40 -1.02
CA LEU A 255 -26.58 5.49 0.37
C LEU A 255 -27.07 6.77 1.05
N ALA A 256 -27.12 7.89 0.31
CA ALA A 256 -27.65 9.17 0.78
C ALA A 256 -29.19 9.20 0.82
N ALA A 257 -29.88 8.54 -0.12
CA ALA A 257 -31.35 8.45 -0.17
C ALA A 257 -31.94 7.55 0.92
N LEU A 258 -31.13 6.67 1.51
CA LEU A 258 -31.48 5.91 2.72
C LEU A 258 -31.48 6.78 4.01
N ARG A 259 -31.57 8.13 3.90
CA ARG A 259 -31.59 9.07 5.03
C ARG A 259 -32.79 10.02 5.06
N PRO A 260 -33.29 10.31 6.28
CA PRO A 260 -34.07 11.52 6.58
C PRO A 260 -33.23 12.78 6.94
N GLY A 261 -31.88 12.77 6.89
CA GLY A 261 -31.08 13.86 7.51
C GLY A 261 -29.61 14.12 7.12
N GLY A 262 -29.07 13.62 6.00
CA GLY A 262 -27.84 14.20 5.40
C GLY A 262 -26.43 13.73 5.85
N SER A 263 -26.27 12.63 6.60
CA SER A 263 -25.03 12.28 7.34
C SER A 263 -23.86 11.53 6.62
N SER A 264 -23.08 11.99 5.61
CA SER A 264 -21.92 11.27 4.92
C SER A 264 -21.78 9.71 4.86
N PRO A 265 -21.53 9.06 3.69
CA PRO A 265 -21.33 7.59 3.58
C PRO A 265 -20.35 6.98 4.62
N THR A 266 -19.35 7.76 5.05
CA THR A 266 -18.41 7.46 6.13
C THR A 266 -19.01 6.91 7.44
N THR A 267 -20.27 7.22 7.76
CA THR A 267 -20.91 6.74 9.02
C THR A 267 -21.65 5.42 8.88
N MET A 268 -21.77 4.90 7.66
CA MET A 268 -22.64 3.76 7.35
C MET A 268 -21.86 2.55 6.83
N LEU A 269 -20.54 2.63 6.73
CA LEU A 269 -19.72 1.52 6.27
C LEU A 269 -18.82 1.04 7.40
N ALA A 270 -18.77 -0.27 7.57
CA ALA A 270 -17.87 -0.91 8.52
C ALA A 270 -17.44 -2.27 8.01
N VAL A 271 -16.28 -2.71 8.45
CA VAL A 271 -15.80 -4.07 8.25
C VAL A 271 -16.20 -4.92 9.45
N ALA A 272 -16.73 -6.11 9.16
CA ALA A 272 -16.98 -7.15 10.15
C ALA A 272 -16.16 -8.39 9.82
N ARG A 273 -15.84 -9.17 10.85
CA ARG A 273 -15.01 -10.36 10.78
C ARG A 273 -15.70 -11.53 11.45
N ARG A 274 -15.46 -12.74 10.95
CA ARG A 274 -15.69 -13.97 11.73
C ARG A 274 -14.45 -14.88 11.70
N PRO A 275 -14.31 -15.81 12.67
CA PRO A 275 -13.19 -16.74 12.71
C PRO A 275 -13.09 -17.59 11.44
N LEU A 276 -11.85 -17.98 11.10
CA LEU A 276 -11.60 -18.90 10.00
C LEU A 276 -12.28 -20.25 10.29
N HIS A 277 -12.94 -20.83 9.29
CA HIS A 277 -13.73 -22.07 9.41
C HIS A 277 -14.95 -22.02 10.33
N ALA A 278 -15.40 -20.84 10.76
CA ALA A 278 -16.67 -20.72 11.47
C ALA A 278 -17.84 -21.25 10.61
N PRO A 279 -18.84 -21.93 11.21
CA PRO A 279 -20.06 -22.32 10.52
C PRO A 279 -20.70 -21.15 9.78
N ALA A 280 -21.37 -21.42 8.66
CA ALA A 280 -22.02 -20.37 7.86
C ALA A 280 -23.08 -19.58 8.67
N SER A 281 -23.63 -20.18 9.72
CA SER A 281 -24.57 -19.57 10.66
C SER A 281 -23.92 -18.68 11.73
N THR A 282 -22.60 -18.71 11.89
CA THR A 282 -21.91 -17.84 12.84
C THR A 282 -21.99 -16.40 12.37
N VAL A 283 -22.47 -15.55 13.27
CA VAL A 283 -22.64 -14.13 13.03
C VAL A 283 -21.28 -13.45 12.89
N TYR A 284 -21.14 -12.55 11.91
CA TYR A 284 -19.97 -11.69 11.80
C TYR A 284 -19.94 -10.71 12.96
N GLU A 285 -18.78 -10.55 13.59
CA GLU A 285 -18.55 -9.56 14.63
C GLU A 285 -18.03 -8.28 14.02
N MET A 286 -18.62 -7.15 14.41
CA MET A 286 -18.15 -5.83 14.00
C MET A 286 -16.74 -5.62 14.54
N ILE A 287 -15.80 -5.21 13.67
CA ILE A 287 -14.51 -4.74 14.15
C ILE A 287 -14.76 -3.42 14.89
N ASP A 288 -14.04 -3.20 16.00
CA ASP A 288 -14.17 -2.00 16.82
C ASP A 288 -14.16 -0.72 15.94
N PRO A 289 -15.20 0.12 16.00
CA PRO A 289 -15.26 1.38 15.25
C PRO A 289 -14.06 2.29 15.48
N ALA A 290 -13.43 2.25 16.66
CA ALA A 290 -12.22 3.04 16.95
C ALA A 290 -11.00 2.60 16.12
N ASN A 291 -11.03 1.39 15.58
CA ASN A 291 -9.99 0.85 14.72
C ASN A 291 -10.33 0.97 13.22
N GLN A 292 -11.42 1.64 12.86
CA GLN A 292 -11.89 1.75 11.49
C GLN A 292 -12.08 3.21 11.06
N GLU A 293 -11.60 3.55 9.87
CA GLU A 293 -11.79 4.86 9.27
C GLU A 293 -12.20 4.70 7.81
N VAL A 294 -13.27 5.38 7.40
CA VAL A 294 -13.68 5.42 5.99
C VAL A 294 -13.04 6.65 5.34
N LEU A 295 -12.12 6.41 4.42
CA LEU A 295 -11.51 7.46 3.60
C LEU A 295 -12.36 7.67 2.34
N GLU A 296 -12.71 8.92 2.08
CA GLU A 296 -13.45 9.33 0.87
C GLU A 296 -12.60 10.29 0.02
N LEU A 297 -12.94 10.39 -1.27
CA LEU A 297 -12.46 11.41 -2.23
C LEU A 297 -11.05 11.18 -2.79
N THR A 298 -10.07 10.84 -1.96
CA THR A 298 -8.69 10.58 -2.43
C THR A 298 -8.49 9.11 -2.80
N GLU A 299 -9.00 8.21 -1.96
CA GLU A 299 -9.09 6.77 -2.19
C GLU A 299 -10.34 6.27 -1.48
N ASP A 300 -11.35 5.77 -2.20
CA ASP A 300 -12.56 5.24 -1.55
C ASP A 300 -12.25 3.86 -0.92
N ARG A 301 -11.86 3.88 0.35
CA ARG A 301 -11.39 2.70 1.12
C ARG A 301 -11.79 2.78 2.59
N ILE A 302 -11.97 1.61 3.21
CA ILE A 302 -12.06 1.49 4.67
C ILE A 302 -10.71 1.04 5.21
N VAL A 303 -10.11 1.83 6.08
CA VAL A 303 -8.86 1.51 6.77
C VAL A 303 -9.19 0.86 8.10
N VAL A 304 -8.73 -0.36 8.31
CA VAL A 304 -8.85 -1.11 9.55
C VAL A 304 -7.45 -1.26 10.16
N THR A 305 -7.25 -0.76 11.37
CA THR A 305 -5.97 -0.76 12.08
C THR A 305 -5.96 -1.77 13.24
N ASN A 306 -4.80 -1.96 13.86
CA ASN A 306 -4.62 -2.79 15.06
C ASN A 306 -5.06 -4.26 14.87
N ILE A 307 -4.97 -4.80 13.65
CA ILE A 307 -5.27 -6.21 13.41
C ILE A 307 -4.07 -7.05 13.87
N THR A 308 -4.28 -7.81 14.94
CA THR A 308 -3.25 -8.66 15.55
C THR A 308 -3.23 -10.10 15.03
N LYS A 309 -4.34 -10.52 14.40
CA LYS A 309 -4.51 -11.80 13.71
C LYS A 309 -5.38 -11.58 12.47
N VAL A 310 -4.83 -11.87 11.29
CA VAL A 310 -5.52 -11.65 10.01
C VAL A 310 -6.37 -12.84 9.57
N ASP A 311 -6.18 -14.03 10.12
CA ASP A 311 -6.96 -15.22 9.74
C ASP A 311 -8.45 -15.03 10.02
N GLY A 312 -9.30 -15.23 9.02
CA GLY A 312 -10.74 -15.07 9.18
C GLY A 312 -11.45 -14.75 7.89
N GLN A 313 -12.75 -14.52 8.01
CA GLN A 313 -13.57 -14.03 6.92
C GLN A 313 -14.00 -12.60 7.18
N TYR A 314 -13.88 -11.74 6.17
CA TYR A 314 -14.14 -10.31 6.26
C TYR A 314 -15.22 -9.92 5.26
N VAL A 315 -16.14 -9.06 5.71
CA VAL A 315 -17.22 -8.49 4.90
C VAL A 315 -17.31 -7.00 5.15
N VAL A 316 -17.71 -6.25 4.14
CA VAL A 316 -18.14 -4.86 4.34
C VAL A 316 -19.64 -4.86 4.61
N LEU A 317 -20.04 -4.17 5.66
CA LEU A 317 -21.42 -3.98 6.07
C LEU A 317 -21.87 -2.55 5.85
N VAL A 318 -23.12 -2.41 5.47
CA VAL A 318 -23.91 -1.19 5.55
C VAL A 318 -24.62 -1.18 6.90
N THR A 319 -24.27 -0.23 7.76
CA THR A 319 -24.85 -0.06 9.09
C THR A 319 -25.93 1.02 9.11
N PRO A 320 -26.87 0.97 10.07
CA PRO A 320 -27.77 2.08 10.33
C PRO A 320 -26.97 3.35 10.68
N PRO A 321 -27.47 4.55 10.35
CA PRO A 321 -26.83 5.79 10.74
C PRO A 321 -26.79 5.92 12.27
N THR A 322 -25.66 6.38 12.81
CA THR A 322 -25.40 6.46 14.26
C THR A 322 -26.30 7.47 15.01
N ASN A 323 -27.18 8.18 14.32
CA ASN A 323 -28.15 9.12 14.90
C ASN A 323 -29.57 8.81 14.40
N ALA A 324 -30.21 7.80 15.00
CA ALA A 324 -31.66 7.76 15.05
C ALA A 324 -32.05 7.87 16.53
N PRO A 325 -32.69 8.97 16.99
CA PRO A 325 -33.36 8.92 18.27
C PRO A 325 -34.38 7.77 18.23
N GLU A 326 -34.40 6.93 19.25
CA GLU A 326 -35.47 5.96 19.45
C GLU A 326 -36.81 6.70 19.40
N LEU A 327 -37.65 6.34 18.43
CA LEU A 327 -39.05 6.76 18.34
C LEU A 327 -39.94 5.66 18.89
#